data_AF-A0A0R2HWQ4-F1
#
_entry.id   AF-A0A0R2HWQ4-F1
#
_cell.length_a   1.000
_cell.length_b   1.000
_cell.length_c   1.000
_cell.angle_alpha   90.00
_cell.angle_beta   90.00
_cell.angle_gamma   90.00
#
_symmetry.space_group_name_H-M   'P 1'
#
loop_
_entity.id
_entity.type
_entity.pdbx_description
1 polymer ?
#
loop_
_entity_poly.entity_id
_entity_poly.type
_entity_poly.pdbx_seq_one_letter_code
_entity_poly.pdbx_strand_id
1 'polypeptide(L)'
;MERFKFQGDYRLRNLFNEEVKAIFKTYKKEIVIPVPISQLSYQKRGFNQVTAILKAAEIPYTDCLINEKNQLKQSSKTRKERLQMEQPFHLIKEKAEFIKNQSLVIVDDVYTTGRTILYAKDILIKHGARNVRSFSIAR
;
A
#
# COMPACT_ATOMS: atom_id res chain seq x y z
N MET A 1 10.91 16.14 2.35
CA MET A 1 10.14 15.04 1.74
C MET A 1 9.86 15.21 0.24
N GLU A 2 9.99 16.39 -0.37
CA GLU A 2 9.90 16.50 -1.85
C GLU A 2 11.02 15.75 -2.59
N ARG A 3 12.20 15.61 -1.97
CA ARG A 3 13.32 14.82 -2.50
C ARG A 3 13.05 13.30 -2.60
N PHE A 4 12.01 12.79 -1.93
CA PHE A 4 11.58 11.38 -2.03
C PHE A 4 10.80 11.10 -3.34
N LYS A 5 10.34 12.14 -4.06
CA LYS A 5 9.36 11.94 -5.15
C LYS A 5 9.95 11.79 -6.57
N PHE A 6 11.26 11.94 -6.77
CA PHE A 6 11.83 11.91 -8.12
C PHE A 6 13.18 11.17 -8.17
N GLN A 7 13.16 9.98 -8.80
CA GLN A 7 14.25 9.22 -9.44
C GLN A 7 15.52 8.83 -8.62
N GLY A 8 15.79 9.40 -7.44
CA GLY A 8 16.98 9.08 -6.62
C GLY A 8 16.80 7.99 -5.55
N ASP A 9 15.58 7.52 -5.32
CA ASP A 9 15.18 6.90 -4.04
C ASP A 9 15.36 5.37 -3.94
N TYR A 10 15.45 4.66 -5.08
CA TYR A 10 15.67 3.21 -5.03
C TYR A 10 16.99 2.83 -4.32
N ARG A 11 17.99 3.72 -4.36
CA ARG A 11 19.27 3.54 -3.65
C ARG A 11 19.13 3.70 -2.13
N LEU A 12 18.15 4.46 -1.66
CA LEU A 12 17.90 4.71 -0.24
C LEU A 12 17.05 3.63 0.43
N ARG A 13 16.54 2.65 -0.32
CA ARG A 13 15.74 1.54 0.22
C ARG A 13 16.41 0.80 1.38
N ASN A 14 17.74 0.74 1.38
CA ASN A 14 18.53 0.06 2.40
C ASN A 14 18.72 0.91 3.67
N LEU A 15 18.49 2.22 3.61
CA LEU A 15 18.79 3.17 4.70
C LEU A 15 17.98 2.87 5.96
N PHE A 16 16.78 2.33 5.80
CA PHE A 16 15.84 2.07 6.90
C PHE A 16 15.65 0.57 7.19
N ASN A 17 16.54 -0.29 6.67
CA ASN A 17 16.35 -1.74 6.75
C ASN A 17 16.26 -2.23 8.20
N GLU A 18 17.13 -1.74 9.09
CA GLU A 18 17.15 -2.18 10.48
C GLU A 18 15.93 -1.66 11.25
N GLU A 19 15.51 -0.41 11.04
CA GLU A 19 14.28 0.11 11.64
C GLU A 19 13.05 -0.65 11.14
N VAL A 20 12.95 -0.89 9.83
CA VAL A 20 11.87 -1.67 9.23
C VAL A 20 11.87 -3.08 9.81
N LYS A 21 13.01 -3.77 9.85
CA LYS A 21 13.14 -5.10 10.48
C LYS A 21 12.69 -5.08 11.94
N ALA A 22 13.13 -4.09 12.73
CA ALA A 22 12.74 -3.95 14.13
C ALA A 22 11.23 -3.74 14.30
N ILE A 23 10.61 -2.91 13.46
CA ILE A 23 9.17 -2.67 13.49
C ILE A 23 8.41 -3.94 13.11
N PHE A 24 8.78 -4.60 12.01
CA PHE A 24 8.07 -5.80 11.55
C PHE A 24 8.25 -7.03 12.46
N LYS A 25 9.24 -7.04 13.37
CA LYS A 25 9.28 -8.01 14.49
C LYS A 25 8.08 -7.92 15.43
N THR A 26 7.36 -6.79 15.45
CA THR A 26 6.11 -6.61 16.23
C THR A 26 4.84 -7.09 15.49
N TYR A 27 4.98 -7.43 14.21
CA TYR A 27 3.90 -7.89 13.32
C TYR A 27 4.03 -9.39 12.95
N LYS A 28 4.68 -10.20 13.79
CA LYS A 28 5.02 -11.62 13.49
C LYS A 28 3.84 -12.53 13.16
N LYS A 29 2.61 -12.14 13.52
CA LYS A 29 1.40 -12.94 13.29
C LYS A 29 0.53 -12.38 12.17
N GLU A 30 0.94 -11.26 11.57
CA GLU A 30 0.21 -10.57 10.51
C GLU A 30 0.82 -10.84 9.14
N ILE A 31 -0.05 -10.94 8.15
CA ILE A 31 0.36 -10.93 6.75
C ILE A 31 0.57 -9.48 6.33
N VAL A 32 1.76 -9.19 5.80
CA VAL A 32 2.11 -7.87 5.28
C VAL A 32 1.52 -7.69 3.89
N ILE A 33 0.70 -6.66 3.72
CA ILE A 33 0.06 -6.31 2.45
C ILE A 33 0.53 -4.91 2.03
N PRO A 34 1.36 -4.78 0.99
CA PRO A 34 1.77 -3.47 0.49
C PRO A 34 0.59 -2.79 -0.23
N VAL A 35 0.51 -1.46 -0.12
CA VAL A 35 -0.44 -0.69 -0.93
C VAL A 35 0.02 -0.70 -2.40
N PRO A 36 -0.86 -1.08 -3.35
CA PRO A 36 -0.53 -1.07 -4.76
C PRO A 36 -0.54 0.36 -5.32
N ILE A 37 0.42 0.64 -6.20
CA ILE A 37 0.44 1.87 -7.00
C ILE A 37 -0.30 1.65 -8.32
N SER A 38 -0.82 2.73 -8.92
CA SER A 38 -1.45 2.65 -10.23
C SER A 38 -0.44 2.31 -11.33
N GLN A 39 -0.92 1.74 -12.44
CA GLN A 39 -0.08 1.39 -13.59
C GLN A 39 0.76 2.57 -14.10
N LEU A 40 0.19 3.78 -14.16
CA LEU A 40 0.94 4.97 -14.56
C LEU A 40 1.99 5.40 -13.56
N SER A 41 1.72 5.25 -12.27
CA SER A 41 2.73 5.50 -11.24
C SER A 41 3.88 4.52 -11.39
N TYR A 42 3.57 3.25 -11.69
CA TYR A 42 4.55 2.21 -11.95
C TYR A 42 5.36 2.51 -13.22
N GLN A 43 4.72 2.87 -14.34
CA GLN A 43 5.40 3.24 -15.58
C GLN A 43 6.32 4.46 -15.41
N LYS A 44 5.89 5.47 -14.64
CA LYS A 44 6.70 6.67 -14.38
C LYS A 44 7.91 6.40 -13.48
N ARG A 45 7.78 5.51 -12.49
CA ARG A 45 8.79 5.30 -11.43
C ARG A 45 9.63 4.05 -11.66
N GLY A 46 9.12 3.06 -12.40
CA GLY A 46 9.70 1.74 -12.61
C GLY A 46 9.46 0.73 -11.48
N PHE A 47 9.01 1.17 -10.30
CA PHE A 47 8.82 0.32 -9.12
C PHE A 47 7.81 0.90 -8.13
N ASN A 48 7.33 0.07 -7.20
CA ASN A 48 6.59 0.47 -6.01
C ASN A 48 7.56 0.63 -4.83
N GLN A 49 7.60 1.82 -4.23
CA GLN A 49 8.49 2.16 -3.12
C GLN A 49 8.32 1.22 -1.92
N VAL A 50 7.07 0.91 -1.57
CA VAL A 50 6.76 0.06 -0.42
C VAL A 50 7.33 -1.34 -0.64
N THR A 51 7.05 -1.95 -1.79
CA THR A 51 7.58 -3.28 -2.08
C THR A 51 9.08 -3.28 -2.24
N ALA A 52 9.68 -2.20 -2.75
CA ALA A 52 11.14 -2.06 -2.83
C ALA A 52 11.80 -2.07 -1.44
N ILE A 53 11.22 -1.37 -0.46
CA ILE A 53 11.70 -1.34 0.93
C ILE A 53 11.49 -2.70 1.60
N LEU A 54 10.29 -3.29 1.49
CA LEU A 54 10.01 -4.60 2.08
C LEU A 54 10.95 -5.68 1.52
N LYS A 55 11.22 -5.67 0.21
CA LYS A 55 12.21 -6.57 -0.41
C LYS A 55 13.62 -6.35 0.12
N ALA A 56 14.05 -5.09 0.23
CA ALA A 56 15.38 -4.73 0.73
C ALA A 56 15.59 -5.14 2.19
N ALA A 57 14.55 -5.04 3.00
CA ALA A 57 14.53 -5.42 4.41
C ALA A 57 14.19 -6.91 4.62
N GLU A 58 14.05 -7.71 3.56
CA GLU A 58 13.73 -9.14 3.60
C GLU A 58 12.43 -9.45 4.38
N ILE A 59 11.47 -8.53 4.33
CA ILE A 59 10.18 -8.71 4.97
C ILE A 59 9.24 -9.45 4.01
N PRO A 60 8.73 -10.64 4.38
CA PRO A 60 7.79 -11.36 3.54
C PRO A 60 6.48 -10.58 3.45
N TYR A 61 5.96 -10.43 2.24
CA TYR A 61 4.70 -9.74 1.98
C TYR A 61 3.93 -10.43 0.85
N THR A 62 2.63 -10.18 0.80
CA THR A 62 1.74 -10.71 -0.24
C THR A 62 1.00 -9.56 -0.92
N ASP A 63 1.17 -9.46 -2.23
CA ASP A 63 0.31 -8.59 -3.05
C ASP A 63 -1.10 -9.18 -3.08
N CYS A 64 -2.06 -8.48 -2.45
CA CYS A 64 -3.47 -8.87 -2.42
C CYS A 64 -4.39 -7.87 -3.12
N LEU A 65 -3.93 -6.64 -3.33
CA LEU A 65 -4.73 -5.57 -3.90
C LEU A 65 -4.14 -5.12 -5.23
N ILE A 66 -5.00 -4.70 -6.15
CA ILE A 66 -4.64 -3.97 -7.36
C ILE A 66 -5.25 -2.56 -7.31
N ASN A 67 -4.59 -1.61 -7.97
CA ASN A 67 -5.02 -0.22 -8.05
C ASN A 67 -5.48 0.10 -9.48
N GLU A 68 -6.79 0.06 -9.71
CA GLU A 68 -7.41 0.29 -11.03
C GLU A 68 -7.83 1.75 -11.23
N LYS A 69 -7.10 2.69 -10.64
CA LYS A 69 -7.39 4.12 -10.80
C LYS A 69 -7.30 4.54 -12.28
N ASN A 70 -8.43 4.50 -12.99
CA ASN A 70 -8.60 4.88 -14.37
C ASN A 70 -8.41 6.40 -14.55
N GLN A 71 -7.49 6.80 -15.43
CA GLN A 71 -7.12 8.21 -15.60
C GLN A 71 -8.13 9.06 -16.38
N LEU A 72 -9.06 8.48 -17.14
CA LEU A 72 -9.93 9.25 -18.04
C LEU A 72 -10.97 10.15 -17.34
N LYS A 73 -11.21 10.00 -16.02
CA LYS A 73 -12.34 10.68 -15.32
C LYS A 73 -11.96 11.65 -14.20
N GLN A 74 -10.68 12.06 -14.03
CA GLN A 74 -10.27 12.82 -12.82
C GLN A 74 -9.64 14.19 -13.05
N SER A 75 -9.34 14.62 -14.27
CA SER A 75 -8.80 15.97 -14.52
C SER A 75 -9.82 17.11 -14.30
N SER A 76 -11.11 16.80 -14.17
CA SER A 76 -12.20 17.79 -14.11
C SER A 76 -12.97 17.83 -12.77
N LYS A 77 -12.46 17.19 -11.70
CA LYS A 77 -13.26 16.97 -10.47
C LYS A 77 -12.97 17.98 -9.34
N THR A 78 -14.03 18.64 -8.87
CA THR A 78 -14.10 19.60 -7.75
C THR A 78 -13.80 18.96 -6.38
N ARG A 79 -13.58 19.79 -5.35
CA ARG A 79 -13.35 19.36 -3.94
C ARG A 79 -14.44 18.42 -3.40
N LYS A 80 -15.68 18.59 -3.85
CA LYS A 80 -16.84 17.75 -3.46
C LYS A 80 -16.78 16.37 -4.11
N GLU A 81 -16.36 16.28 -5.37
CA GLU A 81 -16.15 15.02 -6.09
C GLU A 81 -14.91 14.27 -5.59
N ARG A 82 -13.94 14.97 -5.00
CA ARG A 82 -12.83 14.33 -4.28
C ARG A 82 -13.29 13.61 -3.01
N LEU A 83 -14.35 14.05 -2.34
CA LEU A 83 -14.96 13.33 -1.21
C LEU A 83 -15.70 12.06 -1.65
N GLN A 84 -16.15 12.00 -2.91
CA GLN A 84 -16.75 10.83 -3.56
C GLN A 84 -15.76 10.10 -4.50
N MET A 85 -14.46 10.04 -4.19
CA MET A 85 -13.60 9.18 -5.04
C MET A 85 -14.07 7.74 -4.92
N GLU A 86 -14.38 7.16 -6.07
CA GLU A 86 -14.62 5.74 -6.23
C GLU A 86 -13.47 4.95 -5.60
N GLN A 87 -13.83 3.87 -4.91
CA GLN A 87 -12.90 2.90 -4.32
C GLN A 87 -11.92 2.43 -5.42
N PRO A 88 -10.62 2.81 -5.36
CA PRO A 88 -9.68 2.52 -6.44
C PRO A 88 -9.06 1.12 -6.34
N PHE A 89 -9.27 0.43 -5.22
CA PHE A 89 -8.66 -0.86 -4.95
C PHE A 89 -9.63 -2.01 -5.17
N HIS A 90 -9.10 -3.08 -5.75
CA HIS A 90 -9.79 -4.35 -5.89
C HIS A 90 -8.94 -5.46 -5.30
N LEU A 91 -9.59 -6.48 -4.74
CA LEU A 91 -8.90 -7.68 -4.31
C LEU A 91 -8.55 -8.55 -5.52
N ILE A 92 -7.31 -9.05 -5.55
CA ILE A 92 -6.91 -10.11 -6.47
C ILE A 92 -7.74 -11.36 -6.13
N LYS A 93 -8.54 -11.85 -7.09
CA LYS A 93 -9.58 -12.86 -6.84
C LYS A 93 -9.01 -14.13 -6.18
N GLU A 94 -7.83 -14.54 -6.61
CA GLU A 94 -7.10 -15.72 -6.13
C GLU A 94 -6.63 -15.58 -4.67
N LYS A 95 -6.66 -14.35 -4.11
CA LYS A 95 -6.27 -14.08 -2.72
C LYS A 95 -7.46 -14.05 -1.76
N ALA A 96 -8.70 -14.16 -2.23
CA ALA A 96 -9.89 -14.09 -1.40
C ALA A 96 -9.88 -15.10 -0.25
N GLU A 97 -9.66 -16.38 -0.54
CA GLU A 97 -9.63 -17.40 0.52
C GLU A 97 -8.38 -17.25 1.41
N PHE A 98 -7.24 -16.84 0.84
CA PHE A 98 -5.99 -16.66 1.57
C PHE A 98 -6.10 -15.61 2.69
N ILE A 99 -6.84 -14.50 2.48
CA ILE A 99 -6.95 -13.43 3.48
C ILE A 99 -8.07 -13.65 4.50
N LYS A 100 -8.95 -14.64 4.26
CA LYS A 100 -10.13 -14.88 5.08
C LYS A 100 -9.72 -15.34 6.49
N ASN A 101 -10.33 -14.73 7.50
CA ASN A 101 -10.02 -14.91 8.92
C ASN A 101 -8.55 -14.61 9.31
N GLN A 102 -7.77 -13.99 8.43
CA GLN A 102 -6.38 -13.66 8.71
C GLN A 102 -6.24 -12.27 9.33
N SER A 103 -5.15 -12.11 10.07
CA SER A 103 -4.70 -10.83 10.59
C SER A 103 -3.73 -10.17 9.61
N LEU A 104 -4.00 -8.93 9.21
CA LEU A 104 -3.28 -8.23 8.14
C LEU A 104 -2.67 -6.92 8.63
N VAL A 105 -1.54 -6.52 8.04
CA VAL A 105 -0.98 -5.18 8.18
C VAL A 105 -0.79 -4.55 6.79
N ILE A 106 -1.49 -3.44 6.54
CA ILE A 106 -1.31 -2.64 5.33
C ILE A 106 -0.06 -1.77 5.48
N VAL A 107 0.79 -1.73 4.46
CA VAL A 107 1.99 -0.90 4.44
C VAL A 107 1.90 0.13 3.33
N ASP A 108 2.06 1.40 3.68
CA ASP A 108 2.04 2.53 2.74
C ASP A 108 3.33 3.36 2.84
N ASP A 109 3.70 4.10 1.78
CA ASP A 109 4.92 4.91 1.78
C ASP A 109 4.77 6.17 2.64
N VAL A 110 3.64 6.86 2.56
CA VAL A 110 3.39 8.12 3.29
C VAL A 110 1.97 8.19 3.84
N TYR A 111 1.84 8.39 5.15
CA TYR A 111 0.54 8.68 5.76
C TYR A 111 0.12 10.12 5.47
N THR A 112 -0.82 10.32 4.55
CA THR A 112 -1.36 11.65 4.23
C THR A 112 -2.76 11.83 4.82
N THR A 113 -3.79 11.70 4.00
CA THR A 113 -5.20 11.86 4.41
C THR A 113 -5.80 10.60 5.04
N GLY A 114 -5.02 9.52 5.17
CA GLY A 114 -5.48 8.20 5.61
C GLY A 114 -6.42 7.48 4.63
N ARG A 115 -6.92 8.15 3.58
CA ARG A 115 -7.90 7.59 2.64
C ARG A 115 -7.43 6.33 1.92
N THR A 116 -6.17 6.31 1.49
CA THR A 116 -5.55 5.14 0.85
C THR A 116 -5.67 3.91 1.75
N ILE A 117 -5.27 4.04 3.01
CA ILE A 117 -5.34 2.96 4.00
C ILE A 117 -6.80 2.58 4.29
N LEU A 118 -7.69 3.56 4.41
CA LEU A 118 -9.12 3.30 4.64
C LEU A 118 -9.73 2.49 3.49
N TYR A 119 -9.45 2.86 2.24
CA TYR A 119 -9.92 2.14 1.06
C TYR A 119 -9.36 0.71 0.99
N ALA A 120 -8.07 0.53 1.23
CA ALA A 120 -7.45 -0.80 1.26
C ALA A 120 -8.02 -1.67 2.38
N LYS A 121 -8.20 -1.09 3.57
CA LYS A 121 -8.81 -1.77 4.72
C LYS A 121 -10.24 -2.20 4.45
N ASP A 122 -11.05 -1.32 3.86
CA ASP A 122 -12.44 -1.59 3.50
C ASP A 122 -12.55 -2.84 2.60
N ILE A 123 -11.73 -2.91 1.55
CA ILE A 123 -11.68 -4.09 0.66
C ILE A 123 -11.31 -5.37 1.42
N LEU A 124 -10.26 -5.32 2.25
CA LEU A 124 -9.77 -6.51 2.96
C LEU A 124 -10.79 -7.02 3.99
N ILE A 125 -11.43 -6.12 4.74
CA ILE A 125 -12.48 -6.47 5.71
C ILE A 125 -13.71 -7.03 5.01
N LYS A 126 -14.14 -6.41 3.89
CA LYS A 126 -15.27 -6.89 3.09
C LYS A 126 -15.09 -8.33 2.58
N HIS A 127 -13.85 -8.76 2.40
CA HIS A 127 -13.51 -10.12 1.97
C HIS A 127 -13.12 -11.05 3.14
N GLY A 128 -13.43 -10.65 4.37
CA GLY A 128 -13.38 -11.54 5.55
C GLY A 128 -12.07 -11.53 6.33
N ALA A 129 -11.19 -10.54 6.15
CA ALA A 129 -10.04 -10.37 7.04
C ALA A 129 -10.50 -10.20 8.50
N ARG A 130 -9.84 -10.89 9.44
CA ARG A 130 -10.20 -10.85 10.88
C ARG A 130 -9.87 -9.50 11.49
N ASN A 131 -8.67 -9.00 11.24
CA ASN A 131 -8.25 -7.67 11.64
C ASN A 131 -7.32 -7.07 10.60
N VAL A 132 -7.31 -5.74 10.52
CA VAL A 132 -6.47 -4.99 9.58
C VAL A 132 -5.86 -3.82 10.32
N ARG A 133 -4.54 -3.89 10.52
CA ARG A 133 -3.70 -2.80 11.03
C ARG A 133 -3.05 -2.06 9.85
N SER A 134 -2.46 -0.90 10.11
CA SER A 134 -1.72 -0.15 9.10
C SER A 134 -0.40 0.39 9.64
N PHE A 135 0.60 0.45 8.78
CA PHE A 135 1.89 1.06 9.02
C PHE A 135 2.26 1.95 7.83
N SER A 136 2.84 3.11 8.11
CA SER A 136 3.33 4.02 7.06
C SER A 136 4.79 4.35 7.33
N ILE A 137 5.60 4.29 6.27
CA ILE A 137 7.05 4.43 6.37
C ILE A 137 7.44 5.88 6.70
N ALA A 138 6.71 6.86 6.18
CA ALA A 138 6.90 8.26 6.49
C ALA A 138 5.59 8.95 6.95
N ARG A 139 5.75 9.94 7.83
CA ARG A 139 4.72 10.91 8.27
C ARG A 139 5.18 12.31 7.95
#